data_AF-A0A6P0JZI9-F1
#
_entry.id   AF-A0A6P0JZI9-F1
#
_cell.length_a   1.000
_cell.length_b   1.000
_cell.length_c   1.000
_cell.angle_alpha   90.00
_cell.angle_beta   90.00
_cell.angle_gamma   90.00
#
_symmetry.space_group_name_H-M   'P 1'
#
loop_
_entity.id
_entity.type
_entity.pdbx_description
1 polymer ?
#
loop_
_entity_poly.entity_id
_entity_poly.type
_entity_poly.pdbx_seq_one_letter_code
_entity_poly.pdbx_strand_id
1 'polypeptide(L)'
;RKWIQDTFKIERPEIARLCDRISSLQTNTSPQKTLESRLFLLIQQEGTSDRYGIKAAFIQDIHRYTPQHPIGYEPLEFNIDPFSLEQLTTPPPELLGELIDRLIEMRLGELQIEVFLPFNLLDQAVDGWQCESDYDEPFPIGQDYPLVIRIWDRLGYKKPYRKVIEWRKKWQEDRFQQSCQELLVCGDRTREEICEDLELKEAMGWRKTQPPQVGKGGEFSIVMREGIPIALWTRENLENCCNTEKYQDLLETPLQDLPKTLKRIRNSTPPDQTHLGHHLALLWDNPHHIPPDAPLFSNDNC
;
A
#
# COMPACT_ATOMS: atom_id res chain seq x y z
N ARG A 1 -36.87 9.15 -22.55
CA ARG A 1 -37.55 10.34 -21.96
C ARG A 1 -38.99 10.06 -21.50
N LYS A 2 -39.84 9.38 -22.28
CA LYS A 2 -41.22 9.02 -21.87
C LYS A 2 -41.27 7.97 -20.73
N TRP A 3 -40.41 6.95 -20.80
CA TRP A 3 -40.30 5.88 -19.79
C TRP A 3 -39.95 6.35 -18.36
N ILE A 4 -39.14 7.40 -18.21
CA ILE A 4 -38.74 7.93 -16.89
C ILE A 4 -39.93 8.61 -16.18
N GLN A 5 -40.81 9.29 -16.93
CA GLN A 5 -42.01 9.92 -16.39
C GLN A 5 -43.00 8.88 -15.87
N ASP A 6 -43.18 7.80 -16.64
CA ASP A 6 -44.12 6.74 -16.30
C ASP A 6 -43.65 5.91 -15.09
N THR A 7 -42.33 5.80 -14.89
CA THR A 7 -41.73 4.98 -13.80
C THR A 7 -41.69 5.70 -12.46
N PHE A 8 -41.40 7.01 -12.44
CA PHE A 8 -41.11 7.74 -11.20
C PHE A 8 -42.17 8.75 -10.77
N LYS A 9 -43.22 8.99 -11.58
CA LYS A 9 -44.27 10.00 -11.31
C LYS A 9 -43.72 11.42 -11.04
N ILE A 10 -42.55 11.75 -11.58
CA ILE A 10 -41.91 13.07 -11.43
C ILE A 10 -42.37 13.97 -12.57
N GLU A 11 -42.85 15.19 -12.25
CA GLU A 11 -43.34 16.11 -13.27
C GLU A 11 -42.20 16.67 -14.14
N ARG A 12 -42.49 16.99 -15.41
CA ARG A 12 -41.51 17.54 -16.38
C ARG A 12 -40.64 18.70 -15.85
N PRO A 13 -41.19 19.67 -15.09
CA PRO A 13 -40.39 20.77 -14.55
C PRO A 13 -39.36 20.31 -13.52
N GLU A 14 -39.64 19.25 -12.75
CA GLU A 14 -38.71 18.69 -11.77
C GLU A 14 -37.59 17.89 -12.45
N ILE A 15 -37.90 17.15 -13.53
CA ILE A 15 -36.88 16.48 -14.34
C ILE A 15 -35.94 17.51 -14.96
N ALA A 16 -36.46 18.62 -15.48
CA ALA A 16 -35.63 19.71 -16.01
C ALA A 16 -34.73 20.32 -14.93
N ARG A 17 -35.27 20.61 -13.74
CA ARG A 17 -34.47 21.09 -12.60
C ARG A 17 -33.40 20.10 -12.15
N LEU A 18 -33.68 18.80 -12.15
CA LEU A 18 -32.70 17.75 -11.83
C LEU A 18 -31.61 17.69 -12.89
N CYS A 19 -31.96 17.77 -14.18
CA CYS A 19 -30.98 17.82 -15.27
C CYS A 19 -30.12 19.09 -15.19
N ASP A 20 -30.70 20.26 -14.94
CA ASP A 20 -29.98 21.52 -14.79
C ASP A 20 -29.08 21.50 -13.54
N ARG A 21 -29.50 20.83 -12.46
CA ARG A 21 -28.68 20.62 -11.26
C ARG A 21 -27.50 19.66 -11.51
N ILE A 22 -27.71 18.60 -12.29
CA ILE A 22 -26.64 17.69 -12.72
C ILE A 22 -25.67 18.41 -13.67
N SER A 23 -26.18 19.19 -14.63
CA SER A 23 -25.35 19.96 -15.55
C SER A 23 -24.57 21.07 -14.85
N SER A 24 -25.15 21.75 -13.86
CA SER A 24 -24.45 22.76 -13.06
C SER A 24 -23.42 22.15 -12.08
N LEU A 25 -23.62 20.91 -11.62
CA LEU A 25 -22.59 20.14 -10.92
C LEU A 25 -21.45 19.71 -11.86
N GLN A 26 -21.74 19.48 -13.14
CA GLN A 26 -20.74 19.13 -14.17
C GLN A 26 -19.98 20.34 -14.75
N THR A 27 -20.55 21.55 -14.70
CA THR A 27 -19.92 22.76 -15.28
C THR A 27 -19.08 23.56 -14.27
N ASN A 28 -19.07 23.19 -12.99
CA ASN A 28 -18.28 23.84 -11.93
C ASN A 28 -17.04 23.04 -11.50
N THR A 29 -16.57 22.10 -12.33
CA THR A 29 -15.35 21.34 -12.04
C THR A 29 -14.13 22.00 -12.67
N SER A 30 -13.40 22.79 -11.87
CA SER A 30 -11.95 22.61 -11.79
C SER A 30 -11.65 21.11 -11.73
N PRO A 31 -10.56 20.59 -12.34
CA PRO A 31 -10.34 19.15 -12.48
C PRO A 31 -10.57 18.47 -11.13
N GLN A 32 -11.67 17.74 -11.02
CA GLN A 32 -12.13 17.18 -9.77
C GLN A 32 -11.10 16.10 -9.41
N LYS A 33 -10.20 16.42 -8.47
CA LYS A 33 -9.15 15.51 -8.04
C LYS A 33 -9.83 14.19 -7.67
N THR A 34 -9.46 13.11 -8.34
CA THR A 34 -10.01 11.78 -8.10
C THR A 34 -9.85 11.47 -6.62
N LEU A 35 -10.91 11.02 -5.95
CA LEU A 35 -10.82 10.63 -4.55
C LEU A 35 -9.85 9.46 -4.43
N GLU A 36 -8.92 9.57 -3.50
CA GLU A 36 -7.89 8.57 -3.26
C GLU A 36 -8.18 7.85 -1.95
N SER A 37 -8.89 6.73 -2.05
CA SER A 37 -9.23 5.92 -0.88
C SER A 37 -8.05 5.05 -0.47
N ARG A 38 -7.95 4.74 0.83
CA ARG A 38 -6.99 3.79 1.38
C ARG A 38 -7.68 2.77 2.26
N LEU A 39 -7.20 1.54 2.18
CA LEU A 39 -7.44 0.52 3.20
C LEU A 39 -6.14 0.31 3.96
N PHE A 40 -6.15 0.62 5.25
CA PHE A 40 -5.05 0.26 6.13
C PHE A 40 -5.33 -1.10 6.74
N LEU A 41 -4.42 -2.05 6.56
CA LEU A 41 -4.42 -3.35 7.23
C LEU A 41 -3.24 -3.40 8.20
N LEU A 42 -3.51 -3.48 9.48
CA LEU A 42 -2.49 -3.48 10.52
C LEU A 42 -2.32 -4.90 11.05
N ILE A 43 -1.12 -5.45 10.88
CA ILE A 43 -0.74 -6.75 11.43
C ILE A 43 0.05 -6.51 12.71
N GLN A 44 -0.47 -7.00 13.83
CA GLN A 44 0.11 -6.73 15.15
C GLN A 44 0.33 -8.02 15.92
N GLN A 45 1.52 -8.19 16.48
CA GLN A 45 1.80 -9.32 17.37
C GLN A 45 1.04 -9.17 18.68
N GLU A 46 0.36 -10.23 19.11
CA GLU A 46 -0.35 -10.28 20.37
C GLU A 46 0.55 -10.73 21.52
N GLY A 47 0.90 -9.77 22.39
CA GLY A 47 1.71 -10.02 23.57
C GLY A 47 3.10 -10.55 23.22
N THR A 48 3.45 -11.71 23.81
CA THR A 48 4.71 -12.44 23.53
C THR A 48 4.47 -13.73 22.75
N SER A 49 3.27 -13.92 22.22
CA SER A 49 2.93 -15.11 21.43
C SER A 49 3.32 -14.92 19.96
N ASP A 50 3.55 -16.01 19.24
CA ASP A 50 3.69 -15.99 17.76
C ASP A 50 2.32 -15.90 17.07
N ARG A 51 1.40 -15.15 17.68
CA ARG A 51 0.08 -14.87 17.13
C ARG A 51 -0.06 -13.41 16.72
N TYR A 52 -0.78 -13.19 15.65
CA TYR A 52 -0.92 -11.90 14.97
C TYR A 52 -2.40 -11.58 14.77
N GLY A 53 -2.83 -10.44 15.30
CA GLY A 53 -4.14 -9.87 15.00
C GLY A 53 -4.10 -9.02 13.73
N ILE A 54 -5.25 -8.90 13.07
CA ILE A 54 -5.47 -7.99 11.94
C ILE A 54 -6.48 -6.95 12.38
N LYS A 55 -6.11 -5.67 12.27
CA LYS A 55 -7.04 -4.55 12.35
C LYS A 55 -7.14 -3.87 11.00
N ALA A 56 -8.27 -3.26 10.70
CA ALA A 56 -8.39 -2.47 9.49
C ALA A 56 -9.12 -1.15 9.69
N ALA A 57 -8.73 -0.18 8.87
CA ALA A 57 -9.36 1.12 8.80
C ALA A 57 -9.53 1.50 7.32
N PHE A 58 -10.73 1.89 6.94
CA PHE A 58 -11.00 2.47 5.64
C PHE A 58 -10.88 3.98 5.71
N ILE A 59 -10.15 4.57 4.78
CA ILE A 59 -10.00 6.00 4.62
C ILE A 59 -10.61 6.37 3.28
N GLN A 60 -11.70 7.14 3.32
CA GLN A 60 -12.44 7.48 2.10
C GLN A 60 -11.63 8.37 1.16
N ASP A 61 -10.88 9.33 1.72
CA ASP A 61 -9.98 10.22 0.99
C ASP A 61 -8.75 10.52 1.85
N ILE A 62 -7.60 10.01 1.44
CA ILE A 62 -6.34 10.14 2.17
C ILE A 62 -5.91 11.60 2.35
N HIS A 63 -6.31 12.49 1.45
CA HIS A 63 -5.98 13.92 1.55
C HIS A 63 -6.80 14.66 2.61
N ARG A 64 -7.90 14.05 3.10
CA ARG A 64 -8.76 14.61 4.15
C ARG A 64 -8.57 13.92 5.49
N TYR A 65 -7.81 12.84 5.51
CA TYR A 65 -7.50 12.09 6.71
C TYR A 65 -6.47 12.81 7.56
N THR A 66 -6.78 13.01 8.84
CA THR A 66 -5.87 13.62 9.80
C THR A 66 -5.62 12.65 10.95
N PRO A 67 -4.40 12.08 11.07
CA PRO A 67 -4.11 11.12 12.14
C PRO A 67 -4.28 11.69 13.56
N GLN A 68 -4.00 12.99 13.75
CA GLN A 68 -4.04 13.63 15.07
C GLN A 68 -5.47 13.89 15.60
N HIS A 69 -6.42 13.99 14.67
CA HIS A 69 -7.85 14.14 14.96
C HIS A 69 -8.54 13.18 14.01
N PRO A 70 -8.73 11.90 14.39
CA PRO A 70 -9.00 10.83 13.44
C PRO A 70 -10.43 10.95 12.89
N ILE A 71 -10.58 11.87 11.94
CA ILE A 71 -11.74 12.21 11.16
C ILE A 71 -11.47 11.69 9.75
N GLY A 72 -12.51 11.20 9.08
CA GLY A 72 -12.41 10.72 7.70
C GLY A 72 -11.90 9.28 7.56
N TYR A 73 -12.01 8.47 8.63
CA TYR A 73 -11.82 7.03 8.56
C TYR A 73 -13.01 6.28 9.17
N GLU A 74 -13.18 5.04 8.76
CA GLU A 74 -14.13 4.08 9.31
C GLU A 74 -13.36 2.85 9.81
N PRO A 75 -13.43 2.52 11.12
CA PRO A 75 -12.86 1.29 11.62
C PRO A 75 -13.66 0.11 11.07
N LEU A 76 -12.95 -0.89 10.56
CA LEU A 76 -13.56 -2.14 10.14
C LEU A 76 -13.26 -3.17 11.23
N GLU A 77 -14.25 -3.45 12.05
CA GLU A 77 -14.15 -4.45 13.11
C GLU A 77 -14.36 -5.85 12.55
N PHE A 78 -13.53 -6.78 12.99
CA PHE A 78 -13.67 -8.20 12.70
C PHE A 78 -13.62 -9.00 13.99
N ASN A 79 -14.43 -10.06 14.07
CA ASN A 79 -14.36 -11.01 15.16
C ASN A 79 -13.55 -12.23 14.69
N ILE A 80 -12.22 -12.08 14.66
CA ILE A 80 -11.33 -13.12 14.13
C ILE A 80 -10.28 -13.44 15.17
N ASP A 81 -10.06 -14.73 15.35
CA ASP A 81 -9.01 -15.21 16.22
C ASP A 81 -7.63 -14.86 15.65
N PRO A 82 -6.67 -14.45 16.50
CA PRO A 82 -5.32 -14.13 16.07
C PRO A 82 -4.65 -15.28 15.32
N PHE A 83 -4.01 -14.99 14.19
CA PHE A 83 -3.37 -15.96 13.31
C PHE A 83 -1.99 -16.36 13.81
N SER A 84 -1.59 -17.62 13.65
CA SER A 84 -0.16 -17.97 13.71
C SER A 84 0.62 -17.36 12.53
N LEU A 85 1.95 -17.34 12.61
CA LEU A 85 2.79 -16.91 11.48
C LEU A 85 2.51 -17.70 10.19
N GLU A 86 2.32 -19.03 10.31
CA GLU A 86 1.98 -19.89 9.18
C GLU A 86 0.65 -19.46 8.55
N GLN A 87 -0.38 -19.23 9.37
CA GLN A 87 -1.68 -18.77 8.89
C GLN A 87 -1.64 -17.35 8.31
N LEU A 88 -0.70 -16.50 8.72
CA LEU A 88 -0.53 -15.16 8.13
C LEU A 88 -0.01 -15.23 6.69
N THR A 89 0.74 -16.28 6.32
CA THR A 89 1.18 -16.48 4.93
C THR A 89 0.02 -16.79 4.00
N THR A 90 -1.06 -17.37 4.54
CA THR A 90 -2.26 -17.76 3.79
C THR A 90 -3.49 -17.48 4.66
N PRO A 91 -3.86 -16.19 4.84
CA PRO A 91 -5.04 -15.85 5.62
C PRO A 91 -6.28 -16.45 4.94
N PRO A 92 -7.36 -16.73 5.70
CA PRO A 92 -8.62 -17.19 5.14
C PRO A 92 -9.09 -16.25 4.02
N PRO A 93 -9.30 -16.74 2.78
CA PRO A 93 -9.65 -15.87 1.65
C PRO A 93 -10.96 -15.11 1.83
N GLU A 94 -11.90 -15.68 2.58
CA GLU A 94 -13.22 -15.13 2.87
C GLU A 94 -13.11 -13.83 3.67
N LEU A 95 -12.12 -13.73 4.57
CA LEU A 95 -11.87 -12.51 5.34
C LEU A 95 -11.61 -11.30 4.44
N LEU A 96 -10.70 -11.46 3.49
CA LEU A 96 -10.33 -10.36 2.60
C LEU A 96 -11.46 -10.08 1.61
N GLY A 97 -12.18 -11.11 1.16
CA GLY A 97 -13.41 -10.98 0.37
C GLY A 97 -14.46 -10.10 1.05
N GLU A 98 -14.88 -10.47 2.26
CA GLU A 98 -15.87 -9.71 3.05
C GLU A 98 -15.48 -8.24 3.25
N LEU A 99 -14.18 -8.01 3.48
CA LEU A 99 -13.65 -6.67 3.63
C LEU A 99 -13.80 -5.88 2.33
N ILE A 100 -13.32 -6.44 1.22
CA ILE A 100 -13.36 -5.77 -0.09
C ILE A 100 -14.81 -5.50 -0.51
N ASP A 101 -15.74 -6.43 -0.28
CA ASP A 101 -17.16 -6.26 -0.60
C ASP A 101 -17.79 -5.08 0.15
N ARG A 102 -17.51 -4.94 1.46
CA ARG A 102 -17.92 -3.75 2.22
C ARG A 102 -17.38 -2.46 1.60
N LEU A 103 -16.12 -2.47 1.16
CA LEU A 103 -15.50 -1.27 0.57
C LEU A 103 -16.09 -0.89 -0.79
N ILE A 104 -16.63 -1.84 -1.56
CA ILE A 104 -17.23 -1.54 -2.88
C ILE A 104 -18.37 -0.54 -2.74
N GLU A 105 -19.19 -0.65 -1.69
CA GLU A 105 -20.32 0.25 -1.46
C GLU A 105 -19.89 1.64 -0.97
N MET A 106 -18.74 1.72 -0.29
CA MET A 106 -18.29 2.91 0.41
C MET A 106 -17.30 3.77 -0.40
N ARG A 107 -16.55 3.14 -1.30
CA ARG A 107 -15.50 3.81 -2.08
C ARG A 107 -16.08 4.67 -3.18
N LEU A 108 -15.51 5.85 -3.35
CA LEU A 108 -15.91 6.83 -4.38
C LEU A 108 -14.81 7.06 -5.43
N GLY A 109 -13.71 6.33 -5.36
CA GLY A 109 -12.54 6.52 -6.22
C GLY A 109 -11.58 5.32 -6.20
N GLU A 110 -10.32 5.57 -6.54
CA GLU A 110 -9.29 4.53 -6.57
C GLU A 110 -8.96 4.08 -5.15
N LEU A 111 -8.87 2.76 -4.95
CA LEU A 111 -8.49 2.15 -3.67
C LEU A 111 -7.04 1.65 -3.77
N GLN A 112 -6.20 2.07 -2.83
CA GLN A 112 -4.89 1.47 -2.57
C GLN A 112 -4.90 0.81 -1.17
N ILE A 113 -4.26 -0.34 -1.07
CA ILE A 113 -4.14 -1.10 0.18
C ILE A 113 -2.75 -0.89 0.76
N GLU A 114 -2.69 -0.51 2.04
CA GLU A 114 -1.45 -0.31 2.77
C GLU A 114 -1.40 -1.30 3.94
N VAL A 115 -0.50 -2.29 3.86
CA VAL A 115 -0.34 -3.33 4.87
C VAL A 115 0.80 -2.95 5.80
N PHE A 116 0.47 -2.62 7.04
CA PHE A 116 1.40 -2.29 8.11
C PHE A 116 1.88 -3.58 8.76
N LEU A 117 3.13 -3.95 8.45
CA LEU A 117 3.78 -5.16 8.93
C LEU A 117 4.80 -4.84 10.02
N PRO A 118 4.93 -5.71 11.03
CA PRO A 118 6.10 -5.76 11.88
C PRO A 118 7.37 -5.94 11.04
N PHE A 119 8.49 -5.36 11.46
CA PHE A 119 9.74 -5.36 10.71
C PHE A 119 10.26 -6.78 10.38
N ASN A 120 10.00 -7.75 11.27
CA ASN A 120 10.39 -9.14 11.07
C ASN A 120 9.50 -9.90 10.08
N LEU A 121 8.45 -9.26 9.55
CA LEU A 121 7.49 -9.82 8.60
C LEU A 121 7.53 -9.10 7.24
N LEU A 122 8.58 -8.33 6.94
CA LEU A 122 8.67 -7.63 5.65
C LEU A 122 8.84 -8.55 4.44
N ASP A 123 9.24 -9.79 4.63
CA ASP A 123 9.36 -10.81 3.57
C ASP A 123 8.04 -11.47 3.18
N GLN A 124 6.96 -11.24 3.94
CA GLN A 124 5.69 -11.89 3.73
C GLN A 124 5.05 -11.47 2.40
N ALA A 125 4.54 -12.44 1.64
CA ALA A 125 3.91 -12.25 0.34
C ALA A 125 2.45 -11.76 0.46
N VAL A 126 2.24 -10.65 1.17
CA VAL A 126 0.89 -10.12 1.48
C VAL A 126 0.11 -9.67 0.25
N ASP A 127 0.78 -9.34 -0.85
CA ASP A 127 0.14 -9.10 -2.16
C ASP A 127 -0.41 -10.38 -2.82
N GLY A 128 0.06 -11.55 -2.37
CA GLY A 128 -0.38 -12.87 -2.81
C GLY A 128 -1.57 -13.42 -2.03
N TRP A 129 -2.05 -12.72 -0.99
CA TRP A 129 -3.20 -13.17 -0.21
C TRP A 129 -4.44 -13.29 -1.10
N GLN A 130 -5.11 -14.43 -1.00
CA GLN A 130 -6.28 -14.72 -1.83
C GLN A 130 -7.50 -13.96 -1.31
N CYS A 131 -8.30 -13.43 -2.21
CA CYS A 131 -9.63 -12.91 -1.95
C CYS A 131 -10.65 -13.83 -2.62
N GLU A 132 -11.68 -14.21 -1.88
CA GLU A 132 -12.85 -14.88 -2.45
C GLU A 132 -13.97 -13.88 -2.76
N SER A 133 -14.72 -14.15 -3.82
CA SER A 133 -15.95 -13.46 -4.17
C SER A 133 -16.98 -14.49 -4.58
N ASP A 134 -18.27 -14.23 -4.31
CA ASP A 134 -19.37 -15.15 -4.64
C ASP A 134 -19.46 -15.53 -6.13
N TYR A 135 -18.84 -14.73 -7.02
CA TYR A 135 -19.00 -14.85 -8.47
C TYR A 135 -17.71 -15.18 -9.24
N ASP A 136 -16.54 -15.10 -8.60
CA ASP A 136 -15.24 -15.22 -9.26
C ASP A 136 -14.36 -16.29 -8.57
N GLU A 137 -13.39 -16.83 -9.30
CA GLU A 137 -12.36 -17.69 -8.70
C GLU A 137 -11.49 -16.87 -7.73
N PRO A 138 -10.95 -17.49 -6.66
CA PRO A 138 -10.06 -16.79 -5.74
C PRO A 138 -8.89 -16.14 -6.48
N PHE A 139 -8.61 -14.89 -6.16
CA PHE A 139 -7.56 -14.12 -6.81
C PHE A 139 -6.62 -13.46 -5.78
N PRO A 140 -5.32 -13.30 -6.08
CA PRO A 140 -4.44 -12.55 -5.22
C PRO A 140 -4.82 -11.06 -5.16
N ILE A 141 -4.95 -10.52 -3.96
CA ILE A 141 -5.41 -9.14 -3.71
C ILE A 141 -4.57 -8.07 -4.44
N GLY A 142 -3.27 -8.33 -4.63
CA GLY A 142 -2.35 -7.43 -5.32
C GLY A 142 -2.54 -7.37 -6.85
N GLN A 143 -3.35 -8.25 -7.44
CA GLN A 143 -3.72 -8.19 -8.86
C GLN A 143 -4.75 -7.08 -9.13
N ASP A 144 -5.71 -6.91 -8.22
CA ASP A 144 -6.81 -5.98 -8.41
C ASP A 144 -6.58 -4.61 -7.77
N TYR A 145 -5.72 -4.55 -6.77
CA TYR A 145 -5.45 -3.33 -6.01
C TYR A 145 -3.95 -3.01 -6.00
N PRO A 146 -3.56 -1.72 -6.13
CA PRO A 146 -2.23 -1.31 -5.74
C PRO A 146 -2.06 -1.63 -4.26
N LEU A 147 -1.15 -2.55 -3.95
CA LEU A 147 -0.83 -2.96 -2.58
C LEU A 147 0.61 -2.61 -2.27
N VAL A 148 0.82 -1.98 -1.12
CA VAL A 148 2.14 -1.61 -0.61
C VAL A 148 2.33 -2.04 0.84
N ILE A 149 3.57 -2.37 1.18
CA ILE A 149 3.99 -2.71 2.53
C ILE A 149 4.41 -1.42 3.26
N ARG A 150 4.13 -1.39 4.56
CA ARG A 150 4.44 -0.31 5.51
C ARG A 150 5.10 -0.91 6.75
N ILE A 151 6.01 -0.17 7.40
CA ILE A 151 6.70 -0.67 8.60
C ILE A 151 5.96 -0.16 9.84
N TRP A 152 5.28 -1.06 10.55
CA TRP A 152 4.58 -0.73 11.79
C TRP A 152 5.55 -0.22 12.89
N ASP A 153 6.72 -0.84 13.02
CA ASP A 153 7.72 -0.52 14.05
C ASP A 153 8.20 0.94 14.04
N ARG A 154 8.12 1.63 12.90
CA ARG A 154 8.52 3.04 12.79
C ARG A 154 7.57 4.00 13.48
N LEU A 155 6.31 3.60 13.67
CA LEU A 155 5.25 4.45 14.22
C LEU A 155 5.32 4.61 15.74
N GLY A 156 6.35 4.07 16.40
CA GLY A 156 6.72 4.51 17.74
C GLY A 156 6.01 3.81 18.90
N TYR A 157 5.38 2.64 18.69
CA TYR A 157 4.54 1.96 19.70
C TYR A 157 5.22 1.70 21.05
N LYS A 158 6.54 1.46 21.07
CA LYS A 158 7.29 1.25 22.33
C LYS A 158 8.40 2.27 22.57
N LYS A 159 9.00 2.79 21.49
CA LYS A 159 10.12 3.74 21.53
C LYS A 159 10.09 4.61 20.29
N PRO A 160 10.47 5.90 20.39
CA PRO A 160 10.64 6.75 19.23
C PRO A 160 11.64 6.13 18.25
N TYR A 161 11.27 6.11 16.98
CA TYR A 161 12.17 5.69 15.91
C TYR A 161 13.26 6.75 15.72
N ARG A 162 14.51 6.36 15.97
CA ARG A 162 15.66 7.28 15.98
C ARG A 162 15.91 8.00 14.64
N LYS A 163 15.44 7.42 13.54
CA LYS A 163 15.66 7.90 12.18
C LYS A 163 14.40 8.53 11.57
N VAL A 164 13.49 9.01 12.42
CA VAL A 164 12.23 9.66 11.99
C VAL A 164 12.49 10.94 11.18
N ILE A 165 13.54 11.70 11.51
CA ILE A 165 13.89 12.93 10.80
C ILE A 165 14.41 12.58 9.41
N GLU A 166 15.32 11.63 9.28
CA GLU A 166 15.85 11.17 8.00
C GLU A 166 14.77 10.53 7.14
N TRP A 167 13.87 9.75 7.74
CA TRP A 167 12.73 9.16 7.06
C TRP A 167 11.81 10.23 6.45
N ARG A 168 11.44 11.25 7.23
CA ARG A 168 10.66 12.39 6.73
C ARG A 168 11.42 13.17 5.66
N LYS A 169 12.72 13.42 5.86
CA LYS A 169 13.55 14.16 4.92
C LYS A 169 13.68 13.44 3.57
N LYS A 170 13.78 12.10 3.57
CA LYS A 170 13.87 11.28 2.35
C LYS A 170 12.53 11.16 1.61
N TRP A 171 11.40 11.40 2.27
CA TRP A 171 10.08 11.45 1.64
C TRP A 171 9.87 12.78 0.89
N GLN A 172 10.42 12.88 -0.32
CA GLN A 172 10.43 14.09 -1.14
C GLN A 172 9.49 13.94 -2.34
N GLU A 173 8.21 14.27 -2.17
CA GLU A 173 7.17 14.09 -3.20
C GLU A 173 7.46 14.85 -4.49
N ASP A 174 8.19 15.96 -4.42
CA ASP A 174 8.63 16.76 -5.57
C ASP A 174 9.55 15.99 -6.52
N ARG A 175 10.25 14.96 -6.02
CA ARG A 175 11.11 14.09 -6.82
C ARG A 175 10.40 12.87 -7.38
N PHE A 176 9.13 12.63 -7.06
CA PHE A 176 8.44 11.40 -7.48
C PHE A 176 8.25 11.25 -9.00
N GLN A 177 8.46 12.33 -9.77
CA GLN A 177 8.48 12.27 -11.24
C GLN A 177 9.77 11.63 -11.80
N GLN A 178 10.84 11.55 -11.00
CA GLN A 178 12.09 10.89 -11.39
C GLN A 178 11.90 9.38 -11.46
N SER A 179 12.72 8.71 -12.27
CA SER A 179 12.61 7.26 -12.45
C SER A 179 13.03 6.50 -11.19
N CYS A 180 12.50 5.30 -11.02
CA CYS A 180 12.91 4.41 -9.94
C CYS A 180 14.41 4.07 -10.02
N GLN A 181 14.97 3.98 -11.22
CA GLN A 181 16.40 3.74 -11.44
C GLN A 181 17.29 4.84 -10.84
N GLU A 182 16.86 6.11 -10.91
CA GLU A 182 17.59 7.25 -10.35
C GLU A 182 17.47 7.32 -8.82
N LEU A 183 16.29 6.99 -8.30
CA LEU A 183 15.96 7.20 -6.89
C LEU A 183 16.23 6.00 -5.97
N LEU A 184 16.34 4.79 -6.54
CA LEU A 184 16.53 3.54 -5.80
C LEU A 184 17.94 2.97 -6.02
N VAL A 185 18.73 2.95 -4.94
CA VAL A 185 20.10 2.41 -4.96
C VAL A 185 20.09 0.89 -5.07
N CYS A 186 21.01 0.35 -5.87
CA CYS A 186 21.19 -1.09 -6.03
C CYS A 186 21.72 -1.73 -4.73
N GLY A 187 20.97 -2.69 -4.23
CA GLY A 187 21.18 -3.44 -3.01
C GLY A 187 21.91 -4.76 -3.16
N ASP A 188 22.31 -5.12 -4.37
CA ASP A 188 23.06 -6.35 -4.67
C ASP A 188 24.58 -6.12 -4.54
N ARG A 189 24.96 -5.35 -3.53
CA ARG A 189 26.31 -4.86 -3.25
C ARG A 189 26.63 -5.02 -1.76
N THR A 190 27.86 -4.71 -1.37
CA THR A 190 28.22 -4.70 0.06
C THR A 190 27.46 -3.63 0.81
N ARG A 191 27.29 -3.81 2.12
CA ARG A 191 26.57 -2.86 2.97
C ARG A 191 27.22 -1.48 2.95
N GLU A 192 28.55 -1.45 2.92
CA GLU A 192 29.36 -0.23 2.89
C GLU A 192 29.10 0.55 1.60
N GLU A 193 29.16 -0.11 0.43
CA GLU A 193 28.85 0.50 -0.87
C GLU A 193 27.41 1.03 -0.93
N ILE A 194 26.45 0.29 -0.38
CA ILE A 194 25.04 0.73 -0.33
C ILE A 194 24.91 2.01 0.50
N CYS A 195 25.53 2.07 1.68
CA CYS A 195 25.51 3.26 2.53
C CYS A 195 26.12 4.48 1.85
N GLU A 196 27.29 4.32 1.24
CA GLU A 196 27.95 5.38 0.49
C GLU A 196 27.05 5.89 -0.65
N ASP A 197 26.45 4.98 -1.42
CA ASP A 197 25.53 5.33 -2.51
C ASP A 197 24.27 6.06 -1.99
N LEU A 198 23.69 5.61 -0.88
CA LEU A 198 22.50 6.23 -0.28
C LEU A 198 22.75 7.67 0.19
N GLU A 199 23.96 7.94 0.67
CA GLU A 199 24.40 9.28 1.09
C GLU A 199 24.73 10.15 -0.12
N LEU A 200 25.62 9.70 -1.01
CA LEU A 200 26.13 10.48 -2.14
C LEU A 200 25.05 10.84 -3.16
N LYS A 201 24.08 9.95 -3.38
CA LYS A 201 23.00 10.15 -4.36
C LYS A 201 21.75 10.80 -3.77
N GLU A 202 21.77 11.10 -2.46
CA GLU A 202 20.58 11.52 -1.71
C GLU A 202 19.38 10.62 -2.03
N ALA A 203 19.62 9.31 -2.07
CA ALA A 203 18.66 8.36 -2.60
C ALA A 203 17.44 8.23 -1.70
N MET A 204 16.28 8.07 -2.34
CA MET A 204 14.99 7.93 -1.65
C MET A 204 14.68 6.48 -1.29
N GLY A 205 15.35 5.53 -1.95
CA GLY A 205 15.09 4.13 -1.71
C GLY A 205 16.20 3.18 -2.07
N TRP A 206 15.85 1.91 -1.95
CA TRP A 206 16.74 0.77 -2.11
C TRP A 206 16.05 -0.29 -2.96
N ARG A 207 16.78 -0.93 -3.87
CA ARG A 207 16.24 -2.01 -4.69
C ARG A 207 17.12 -3.24 -4.65
N LYS A 208 16.53 -4.43 -4.69
CA LYS A 208 17.29 -5.70 -4.64
C LYS A 208 16.73 -6.71 -5.63
N THR A 209 17.59 -7.43 -6.34
CA THR A 209 17.20 -8.47 -7.31
C THR A 209 17.22 -9.88 -6.72
N GLN A 210 17.40 -9.98 -5.41
CA GLN A 210 17.42 -11.22 -4.65
C GLN A 210 16.62 -11.04 -3.35
N PRO A 211 16.13 -12.14 -2.75
CA PRO A 211 15.40 -12.09 -1.48
C PRO A 211 16.29 -11.49 -0.38
N PRO A 212 15.89 -10.35 0.21
CA PRO A 212 16.65 -9.76 1.29
C PRO A 212 16.52 -10.54 2.59
N GLN A 213 17.61 -10.64 3.34
CA GLN A 213 17.59 -11.29 4.64
C GLN A 213 16.82 -10.44 5.68
N VAL A 214 15.74 -11.01 6.24
CA VAL A 214 14.98 -10.44 7.36
C VAL A 214 15.68 -10.66 8.71
N GLY A 215 15.22 -9.90 9.71
CA GLY A 215 15.67 -10.05 11.09
C GLY A 215 16.85 -9.18 11.49
N LYS A 216 17.28 -9.32 12.75
CA LYS A 216 18.29 -8.46 13.36
C LYS A 216 19.66 -8.69 12.69
N GLY A 217 20.20 -7.65 12.08
CA GLY A 217 21.49 -7.70 11.38
C GLY A 217 21.38 -8.08 9.91
N GLY A 218 20.21 -8.54 9.45
CA GLY A 218 19.93 -8.82 8.04
C GLY A 218 19.94 -7.56 7.17
N GLU A 219 19.72 -7.72 5.87
CA GLU A 219 19.84 -6.64 4.89
C GLU A 219 18.73 -5.59 5.04
N PHE A 220 17.51 -5.99 5.42
CA PHE A 220 16.43 -5.05 5.75
C PHE A 220 16.79 -4.08 6.88
N SER A 221 17.81 -4.38 7.71
CA SER A 221 18.24 -3.44 8.74
C SER A 221 18.77 -2.13 8.17
N ILE A 222 19.23 -2.11 6.90
CA ILE A 222 19.61 -0.89 6.18
C ILE A 222 18.39 0.04 6.04
N VAL A 223 17.22 -0.52 5.72
CA VAL A 223 15.98 0.26 5.60
C VAL A 223 15.68 1.01 6.90
N MET A 224 15.81 0.34 8.04
CA MET A 224 15.60 0.95 9.37
C MET A 224 16.74 1.86 9.83
N ARG A 225 17.99 1.58 9.46
CA ARG A 225 19.13 2.39 9.91
C ARG A 225 19.27 3.69 9.13
N GLU A 226 18.95 3.66 7.84
CA GLU A 226 19.11 4.80 6.93
C GLU A 226 17.82 5.60 6.73
N GLY A 227 16.73 5.24 7.41
CA GLY A 227 15.46 5.94 7.28
C GLY A 227 14.83 5.80 5.89
N ILE A 228 15.06 4.69 5.19
CA ILE A 228 14.61 4.53 3.80
C ILE A 228 13.10 4.38 3.73
N PRO A 229 12.35 5.27 3.07
CA PRO A 229 10.90 5.11 2.93
C PRO A 229 10.51 4.09 1.86
N ILE A 230 11.32 3.92 0.81
CA ILE A 230 10.92 3.13 -0.37
C ILE A 230 11.89 1.99 -0.61
N ALA A 231 11.37 0.77 -0.76
CA ALA A 231 12.17 -0.38 -1.16
C ALA A 231 11.44 -1.26 -2.16
N LEU A 232 12.16 -1.73 -3.18
CA LEU A 232 11.66 -2.67 -4.19
C LEU A 232 12.53 -3.92 -4.18
N TRP A 233 11.97 -5.10 -3.97
CA TRP A 233 12.75 -6.34 -4.03
C TRP A 233 11.98 -7.47 -4.68
N THR A 234 12.71 -8.53 -5.01
CA THR A 234 12.14 -9.80 -5.44
C THR A 234 12.20 -10.82 -4.30
N ARG A 235 11.12 -11.59 -4.10
CA ARG A 235 11.04 -12.71 -3.13
C ARG A 235 11.68 -14.00 -3.64
N GLU A 236 12.08 -14.01 -4.90
CA GLU A 236 12.91 -15.05 -5.54
C GLU A 236 14.09 -14.35 -6.22
N ASN A 237 15.21 -15.03 -6.44
CA ASN A 237 16.31 -14.46 -7.22
C ASN A 237 15.81 -14.13 -8.63
N LEU A 238 16.07 -12.91 -9.10
CA LEU A 238 15.59 -12.45 -10.40
C LEU A 238 16.02 -13.39 -11.54
N GLU A 239 17.19 -14.01 -11.46
CA GLU A 239 17.69 -14.99 -12.43
C GLU A 239 16.87 -16.29 -12.52
N ASN A 240 16.11 -16.62 -11.49
CA ASN A 240 15.22 -17.78 -11.45
C ASN A 240 13.82 -17.47 -11.98
N CYS A 241 13.51 -16.19 -12.21
CA CYS A 241 12.20 -15.76 -12.69
C CYS A 241 12.13 -15.78 -14.22
N CYS A 242 10.93 -15.97 -14.78
CA CYS A 242 10.64 -15.64 -16.17
C CYS A 242 10.17 -14.18 -16.29
N ASN A 243 10.22 -13.63 -17.52
CA ASN A 243 9.83 -12.24 -17.84
C ASN A 243 10.65 -11.16 -17.08
N THR A 244 11.95 -11.41 -16.88
CA THR A 244 12.86 -10.55 -16.09
C THR A 244 13.08 -9.18 -16.73
N GLU A 245 12.88 -9.05 -18.03
CA GLU A 245 12.96 -7.78 -18.77
C GLU A 245 12.00 -6.71 -18.20
N LYS A 246 10.86 -7.16 -17.62
CA LYS A 246 9.90 -6.26 -16.95
C LYS A 246 10.48 -5.58 -15.74
N TYR A 247 11.53 -6.13 -15.12
CA TYR A 247 12.21 -5.47 -14.02
C TYR A 247 12.89 -4.17 -14.50
N GLN A 248 13.51 -4.15 -15.68
CA GLN A 248 14.09 -2.92 -16.20
C GLN A 248 13.02 -1.90 -16.58
N ASP A 249 11.94 -2.34 -17.25
CA ASP A 249 10.78 -1.48 -17.57
C ASP A 249 10.21 -0.81 -16.30
N LEU A 250 10.16 -1.57 -15.20
CA LEU A 250 9.72 -1.10 -13.90
C LEU A 250 10.65 -0.01 -13.34
N LEU A 251 11.96 -0.15 -13.51
CA LEU A 251 12.94 0.82 -13.02
C LEU A 251 12.92 2.15 -13.81
N GLU A 252 12.51 2.12 -15.08
CA GLU A 252 12.32 3.34 -15.88
C GLU A 252 11.02 4.09 -15.55
N THR A 253 10.12 3.49 -14.77
CA THR A 253 8.84 4.12 -14.38
C THR A 253 9.07 5.26 -13.38
N PRO A 254 8.35 6.39 -13.49
CA PRO A 254 8.34 7.41 -12.46
C PRO A 254 7.97 6.84 -11.09
N LEU A 255 8.67 7.27 -10.04
CA LEU A 255 8.49 6.70 -8.70
C LEU A 255 7.02 6.74 -8.21
N GLN A 256 6.29 7.83 -8.47
CA GLN A 256 4.87 7.95 -8.10
C GLN A 256 3.97 6.86 -8.69
N ASP A 257 4.32 6.34 -9.87
CA ASP A 257 3.50 5.38 -10.62
C ASP A 257 3.85 3.94 -10.26
N LEU A 258 4.84 3.74 -9.38
CA LEU A 258 5.36 2.43 -9.02
C LEU A 258 4.27 1.51 -8.42
N PRO A 259 3.45 1.92 -7.41
CA PRO A 259 2.38 1.06 -6.90
C PRO A 259 1.38 0.62 -7.97
N LYS A 260 0.96 1.56 -8.85
CA LYS A 260 0.01 1.27 -9.95
C LYS A 260 0.64 0.37 -11.02
N THR A 261 1.95 0.51 -11.26
CA THR A 261 2.68 -0.31 -12.22
C THR A 261 2.86 -1.73 -11.71
N LEU A 262 3.14 -1.93 -10.42
CA LEU A 262 3.16 -3.28 -9.82
C LEU A 262 1.80 -3.96 -9.94
N LYS A 263 0.69 -3.25 -9.65
CA LYS A 263 -0.65 -3.77 -9.88
C LYS A 263 -0.81 -4.27 -11.32
N ARG A 264 -0.45 -3.45 -12.33
CA ARG A 264 -0.58 -3.84 -13.75
C ARG A 264 0.25 -5.07 -14.11
N ILE A 265 1.47 -5.17 -13.57
CA ILE A 265 2.33 -6.36 -13.77
C ILE A 265 1.64 -7.59 -13.16
N ARG A 266 1.17 -7.50 -11.91
CA ARG A 266 0.49 -8.62 -11.22
C ARG A 266 -0.80 -9.04 -11.93
N ASN A 267 -1.63 -8.09 -12.36
CA ASN A 267 -2.88 -8.36 -13.08
C ASN A 267 -2.66 -9.07 -14.42
N SER A 268 -1.54 -8.80 -15.10
CA SER A 268 -1.18 -9.46 -16.37
C SER A 268 -0.29 -10.70 -16.19
N THR A 269 -0.02 -11.09 -14.94
CA THR A 269 0.85 -12.22 -14.63
C THR A 269 0.08 -13.54 -14.75
N PRO A 270 0.58 -14.51 -15.54
CA PRO A 270 -0.04 -15.83 -15.63
C PRO A 270 0.07 -16.61 -14.31
N PRO A 271 -0.71 -17.70 -14.13
CA PRO A 271 -0.64 -18.55 -12.94
C PRO A 271 0.72 -19.21 -12.66
N ASP A 272 1.63 -19.21 -13.65
CA ASP A 272 3.00 -19.72 -13.52
C ASP A 272 3.75 -19.00 -12.39
N GLN A 273 4.04 -19.76 -11.33
CA GLN A 273 4.69 -19.27 -10.12
C GLN A 273 6.15 -18.84 -10.33
N THR A 274 6.75 -19.09 -11.50
CA THR A 274 8.10 -18.58 -11.83
C THR A 274 8.06 -17.17 -12.42
N HIS A 275 6.88 -16.62 -12.69
CA HIS A 275 6.75 -15.30 -13.29
C HIS A 275 7.12 -14.17 -12.31
N LEU A 276 7.98 -13.25 -12.75
CA LEU A 276 8.48 -12.13 -11.94
C LEU A 276 7.38 -11.38 -11.17
N GLY A 277 6.21 -11.21 -11.79
CA GLY A 277 5.08 -10.51 -11.17
C GLY A 277 4.61 -11.09 -9.83
N HIS A 278 4.78 -12.40 -9.58
CA HIS A 278 4.46 -13.03 -8.29
C HIS A 278 5.49 -12.75 -7.20
N HIS A 279 6.69 -12.30 -7.58
CA HIS A 279 7.81 -12.15 -6.65
C HIS A 279 8.13 -10.69 -6.32
N LEU A 280 7.55 -9.72 -7.02
CA LEU A 280 7.79 -8.30 -6.76
C LEU A 280 7.11 -7.85 -5.47
N ALA A 281 7.87 -7.16 -4.62
CA ALA A 281 7.42 -6.61 -3.36
C ALA A 281 7.83 -5.13 -3.24
N LEU A 282 6.96 -4.32 -2.64
CA LEU A 282 7.15 -2.87 -2.54
C LEU A 282 6.86 -2.38 -1.12
N LEU A 283 7.87 -1.82 -0.49
CA LEU A 283 7.75 -0.95 0.67
C LEU A 283 7.50 0.47 0.18
N TRP A 284 6.42 1.09 0.65
CA TRP A 284 6.04 2.47 0.32
C TRP A 284 5.69 3.23 1.58
N ASP A 285 6.70 3.53 2.38
CA ASP A 285 6.51 3.93 3.77
C ASP A 285 6.35 5.45 3.94
N ASN A 286 5.16 5.97 3.64
CA ASN A 286 4.84 7.39 3.76
C ASN A 286 4.74 7.83 5.25
N PRO A 287 5.62 8.71 5.76
CA PRO A 287 5.60 9.15 7.16
C PRO A 287 4.35 9.94 7.59
N HIS A 288 3.51 10.35 6.64
CA HIS A 288 2.27 11.09 6.88
C HIS A 288 1.03 10.19 6.99
N HIS A 289 1.11 8.96 6.48
CA HIS A 289 0.04 7.98 6.60
C HIS A 289 0.23 7.20 7.90
N ILE A 290 -0.44 7.64 8.96
CA ILE A 290 -0.36 7.04 10.29
C ILE A 290 -1.73 6.43 10.58
N PRO A 291 -1.86 5.14 10.92
CA PRO A 291 -3.14 4.55 11.25
C PRO A 291 -3.81 5.21 12.47
N PRO A 292 -5.16 5.22 12.56
CA PRO A 292 -5.90 5.84 13.66
C PRO A 292 -5.51 5.33 15.05
N ASP A 293 -5.19 4.04 15.15
CA ASP A 293 -4.80 3.35 16.39
C ASP A 293 -3.30 3.41 16.68
N ALA A 294 -2.50 4.03 15.81
CA ALA A 294 -1.08 4.19 16.07
C ALA A 294 -0.89 5.19 17.23
N PRO A 295 0.02 4.91 18.16
CA PRO A 295 0.37 5.89 19.18
C PRO A 295 1.00 7.08 18.46
N LEU A 296 0.20 8.14 18.35
CA LEU A 296 0.65 9.37 17.72
C LEU A 296 1.92 9.81 18.43
N PHE A 297 2.95 10.18 17.66
CA PHE A 297 4.03 10.98 18.19
C PHE A 297 3.37 12.22 18.81
N SER A 298 3.36 12.31 20.14
CA SER A 298 2.95 13.53 20.82
C SER A 298 3.88 14.64 20.35
N ASN A 299 3.42 15.46 19.41
CA ASN A 299 4.14 16.63 18.91
C ASN A 299 4.14 17.79 19.93
N ASP A 300 4.02 17.49 21.22
CA ASP A 300 3.89 18.52 22.27
C ASP A 300 5.24 18.94 22.89
N ASN A 301 6.40 18.58 22.33
CA ASN A 301 7.69 19.07 22.83
C ASN A 301 8.79 19.11 21.76
N CYS A 302 8.69 20.02 20.79
CA CYS A 302 9.85 20.63 20.11
C CYS A 302 9.61 22.12 19.93
#